data_AF-A0A218KAB8-F1
#
_entry.id   AF-A0A218KAB8-F1
#
_cell.length_a   1.000
_cell.length_b   1.000
_cell.length_c   1.000
_cell.angle_alpha   90.00
_cell.angle_beta   90.00
_cell.angle_gamma   90.00
#
_symmetry.space_group_name_H-M   'P 1'
#
loop_
_entity.id
_entity.type
_entity.pdbx_description
1 polymer ?
#
loop_
_entity_poly.entity_id
_entity_poly.type
_entity_poly.pdbx_seq_one_letter_code
_entity_poly.pdbx_strand_id
1 'polypeptide(L)'
;MMVLKVCFMLLFLLGTSSASLKLSELGQLIKNGHHHQSESSKPCCDQCACTRSEPPQCRCTDFRLNSCHSACESCICTLSYPPQCVCTDINDFCYEPCKSSHDDDSDN
;
A
#
# COMPACT_ATOMS: atom_id res chain seq x y z
N MET A 1 33.05 40.04 26.75
CA MET A 1 31.98 39.38 25.97
C MET A 1 32.51 38.51 24.81
N MET A 2 33.82 38.40 24.56
CA MET A 2 34.37 37.41 23.61
C MET A 2 34.65 36.04 24.27
N VAL A 3 35.06 36.03 25.54
CA VAL A 3 35.45 34.81 26.28
C VAL A 3 34.30 33.82 26.45
N LEU A 4 33.08 34.33 26.73
CA LEU A 4 31.87 33.50 26.85
C LEU A 4 31.51 32.81 25.52
N LYS A 5 31.72 33.52 24.40
CA LYS A 5 31.40 33.04 23.04
C LYS A 5 32.38 31.95 22.59
N VAL A 6 33.66 32.05 22.99
CA VAL A 6 34.67 31.01 22.77
C VAL A 6 34.41 29.78 23.64
N CYS A 7 33.99 29.96 24.91
CA CYS A 7 33.58 28.84 25.76
C CYS A 7 32.37 28.09 25.20
N PHE A 8 31.35 28.80 24.70
CA PHE A 8 30.19 28.15 24.08
C PHE A 8 30.58 27.33 22.83
N MET A 9 31.47 27.84 21.99
CA MET A 9 31.93 27.12 20.79
C MET A 9 32.77 25.87 21.13
N LEU A 10 33.56 25.90 22.21
CA LEU A 10 34.32 24.73 22.67
C LEU A 10 33.43 23.62 23.25
N LEU A 11 32.29 23.98 23.86
CA LEU A 11 31.31 22.99 24.36
C LEU A 11 30.60 22.23 23.24
N PHE A 12 30.42 22.83 22.05
CA PHE A 12 29.87 22.14 20.88
C PHE A 12 30.83 21.12 20.26
N LEU A 13 32.16 21.28 20.44
CA LEU A 13 33.17 20.39 19.84
C LEU A 13 33.42 19.10 20.63
N LEU A 14 32.99 19.03 21.89
CA LEU A 14 33.19 17.85 22.76
C LEU A 14 31.91 17.01 22.93
N GLY A 15 30.83 17.37 22.26
CA GLY A 15 29.47 16.91 22.56
C GLY A 15 28.74 16.22 21.41
N THR A 16 29.36 15.28 20.69
CA THR A 16 28.60 14.28 19.91
C THR A 16 29.21 12.90 20.09
N SER A 17 29.07 12.33 21.29
CA SER A 17 29.04 10.87 21.39
C SER A 17 27.67 10.41 20.92
N SER A 18 27.52 10.20 19.61
CA SER A 18 26.36 9.49 19.09
C SER A 18 26.52 8.03 19.52
N ALA A 19 25.93 7.67 20.67
CA ALA A 19 25.58 6.28 20.88
C ALA A 19 24.63 5.93 19.75
N SER A 20 25.10 5.17 18.76
CA SER A 20 24.25 4.56 17.75
C SER A 20 23.32 3.58 18.48
N LEU A 21 22.20 4.08 18.99
CA LEU A 21 21.11 3.21 19.43
C LEU A 21 20.65 2.50 18.16
N LYS A 22 20.98 1.21 18.04
CA LYS A 22 20.38 0.34 17.03
C LYS A 22 18.89 0.28 17.31
N LEU A 23 18.15 1.21 16.71
CA LEU A 23 16.70 1.24 16.68
C LEU A 23 16.20 0.20 15.67
N SER A 24 16.57 -1.07 15.88
CA SER A 24 16.12 -2.18 15.03
C SER A 24 14.90 -2.90 15.59
N GLU A 25 14.41 -2.55 16.78
CA GLU A 25 13.31 -3.28 17.44
C GLU A 25 12.02 -2.47 17.69
N LEU A 26 11.98 -1.16 17.46
CA LEU A 26 10.70 -0.41 17.55
C LEU A 26 9.86 -0.43 16.26
N GLY A 27 10.34 -1.08 15.19
CA GLY A 27 9.63 -1.18 13.92
C GLY A 27 8.58 -2.30 13.85
N GLN A 28 8.49 -3.17 14.86
CA GLN A 28 7.58 -4.32 14.84
C GLN A 28 6.19 -4.04 15.43
N LEU A 29 5.95 -2.85 16.00
CA LEU A 29 4.68 -2.52 16.65
C LEU A 29 3.66 -1.78 15.74
N ILE A 30 3.94 -1.70 14.44
CA ILE A 30 2.96 -1.31 13.41
C ILE A 30 2.85 -2.44 12.38
N LYS A 31 2.69 -3.68 12.85
CA LYS A 31 2.17 -4.78 12.03
C LYS A 31 0.64 -4.84 12.15
N ASN A 32 -0.02 -3.68 12.12
CA ASN A 32 -1.47 -3.60 11.95
C ASN A 32 -1.77 -3.64 10.45
N GLY A 33 -1.92 -4.86 9.92
CA GLY A 33 -3.00 -5.18 8.98
C GLY A 33 -3.11 -4.42 7.67
N HIS A 34 -2.01 -3.95 7.06
CA HIS A 34 -2.03 -3.56 5.66
C HIS A 34 -1.14 -4.50 4.86
N HIS A 35 -1.70 -5.67 4.53
CA HIS A 35 -1.15 -6.52 3.48
C HIS A 35 -1.25 -5.75 2.16
N HIS A 36 -0.18 -5.01 1.90
CA HIS A 36 0.11 -4.36 0.65
C HIS A 36 0.46 -5.46 -0.37
N GLN A 37 -0.55 -6.16 -0.87
CA GLN A 37 -0.37 -7.10 -1.97
C GLN A 37 -0.42 -6.33 -3.29
N SER A 38 0.58 -5.45 -3.46
CA SER A 38 0.90 -4.78 -4.72
C SER A 38 2.21 -5.37 -5.22
N GLU A 39 2.23 -6.67 -5.52
CA GLU A 39 3.26 -7.28 -6.36
C GLU A 39 2.77 -8.66 -6.79
N SER A 40 2.22 -8.75 -8.02
CA SER A 40 1.98 -10.01 -8.74
C SER A 40 0.96 -11.01 -8.14
N SER A 41 -0.16 -10.55 -7.59
CA SER A 41 -1.32 -11.42 -7.37
C SER A 41 -2.12 -11.58 -8.68
N LYS A 42 -2.66 -12.79 -8.93
CA LYS A 42 -3.60 -13.05 -10.05
C LYS A 42 -4.71 -11.97 -10.04
N PRO A 43 -5.12 -11.42 -11.21
CA PRO A 43 -6.21 -10.46 -11.24
C PRO A 43 -7.50 -11.09 -10.69
N CYS A 44 -8.13 -10.38 -9.76
CA CYS A 44 -9.35 -10.82 -9.07
C CYS A 44 -10.29 -9.63 -8.86
N CYS A 45 -11.59 -9.91 -8.72
CA CYS A 45 -12.63 -8.91 -8.49
C CYS A 45 -13.78 -9.49 -7.65
N ASP A 46 -14.06 -8.88 -6.50
CA ASP A 46 -15.17 -9.26 -5.61
C ASP A 46 -16.48 -8.60 -6.05
N GLN A 47 -16.44 -7.33 -6.46
CA GLN A 47 -17.59 -6.56 -6.90
C GLN A 47 -17.52 -6.27 -8.40
N CYS A 48 -18.09 -7.17 -9.20
CA CYS A 48 -18.22 -6.99 -10.65
C CYS A 48 -19.63 -6.55 -11.05
N ALA A 49 -19.73 -5.52 -11.88
CA ALA A 49 -21.00 -5.02 -12.41
C ALA A 49 -21.02 -5.08 -13.94
N CYS A 50 -22.07 -5.69 -14.52
CA CYS A 50 -22.23 -5.85 -15.96
C CYS A 50 -23.53 -5.23 -16.48
N THR A 51 -23.50 -4.73 -17.72
CA THR A 51 -24.71 -4.41 -18.47
C THR A 51 -25.47 -5.67 -18.89
N ARG A 52 -26.75 -5.51 -19.25
CA ARG A 52 -27.58 -6.61 -19.78
C ARG A 52 -27.56 -6.68 -21.32
N SER A 53 -26.45 -6.29 -21.94
CA SER A 53 -26.26 -6.33 -23.41
C SER A 53 -25.61 -7.64 -23.86
N GLU A 54 -25.58 -7.90 -25.17
CA GLU A 54 -24.84 -9.00 -25.78
C GLU A 54 -23.81 -8.44 -26.79
N PRO A 55 -22.49 -8.50 -26.51
CA PRO A 55 -21.86 -9.01 -25.28
C PRO A 55 -22.10 -8.09 -24.06
N PRO A 56 -22.00 -8.61 -22.84
CA PRO A 56 -22.08 -7.79 -21.63
C PRO A 56 -20.87 -6.86 -21.55
N GLN A 57 -21.05 -5.69 -20.94
CA GLN A 57 -19.97 -4.79 -20.58
C GLN A 57 -19.83 -4.79 -19.07
N CYS A 58 -18.82 -5.50 -18.59
CA CYS A 58 -18.48 -5.73 -17.20
C CYS A 58 -17.34 -4.82 -16.76
N ARG A 59 -17.41 -4.34 -15.52
CA ARG A 59 -16.34 -3.58 -14.85
C ARG A 59 -16.18 -4.05 -13.42
N CYS A 60 -14.94 -4.02 -12.94
CA CYS A 60 -14.68 -4.23 -11.53
C CYS A 60 -14.88 -2.92 -10.76
N THR A 61 -15.52 -2.99 -9.60
CA THR A 61 -15.83 -1.82 -8.75
C THR A 61 -15.10 -1.85 -7.41
N ASP A 62 -14.21 -2.82 -7.22
CA ASP A 62 -13.36 -2.93 -6.04
C ASP A 62 -12.42 -1.73 -5.90
N PHE A 63 -12.26 -1.28 -4.66
CA PHE A 63 -11.21 -0.33 -4.29
C PHE A 63 -9.97 -1.08 -3.80
N ARG A 64 -8.82 -0.71 -4.35
CA ARG A 64 -7.51 -1.17 -3.88
C ARG A 64 -6.71 -0.01 -3.32
N LEU A 65 -5.92 -0.26 -2.28
CA LEU A 65 -5.03 0.74 -1.74
C LEU A 65 -3.78 0.83 -2.62
N ASN A 66 -3.31 2.05 -2.89
CA ASN A 66 -2.05 2.36 -3.58
C ASN A 66 -1.97 2.06 -5.08
N SER A 67 -2.51 0.95 -5.56
CA SER A 67 -2.42 0.56 -6.98
C SER A 67 -3.54 -0.39 -7.42
N CYS A 68 -3.78 -0.48 -8.74
CA CYS A 68 -4.64 -1.50 -9.34
C CYS A 68 -3.86 -2.79 -9.65
N HIS A 69 -4.57 -3.88 -10.00
CA HIS A 69 -3.94 -5.13 -10.41
C HIS A 69 -3.20 -4.97 -11.77
N SER A 70 -2.24 -5.84 -12.04
CA SER A 70 -1.38 -5.76 -13.24
C SER A 70 -2.14 -5.85 -14.57
N ALA A 71 -3.29 -6.54 -14.59
CA ALA A 71 -4.13 -6.63 -15.78
C ALA A 71 -5.02 -5.38 -16.03
N CYS A 72 -4.96 -4.37 -15.15
CA CYS A 72 -5.76 -3.16 -15.29
C CYS A 72 -4.97 -2.13 -16.10
N GLU A 73 -5.46 -1.76 -17.28
CA GLU A 73 -4.86 -0.76 -18.14
C GLU A 73 -5.20 0.66 -17.66
N SER A 74 -6.46 0.89 -17.29
CA SER A 74 -6.98 2.19 -16.84
C SER A 74 -7.22 2.19 -15.34
N CYS A 75 -6.23 2.65 -14.57
CA CYS A 75 -6.32 2.77 -13.11
C CYS A 75 -6.48 4.23 -12.69
N ILE A 76 -7.51 4.54 -11.89
CA ILE A 76 -7.74 5.87 -11.34
C ILE A 76 -7.64 5.81 -9.82
N CYS A 77 -6.85 6.72 -9.23
CA CYS A 77 -6.65 6.80 -7.79
C CYS A 77 -7.09 8.17 -7.22
N THR A 78 -7.58 8.16 -5.99
CA THR A 78 -7.81 9.38 -5.22
C THR A 78 -6.49 10.03 -4.81
N LEU A 79 -6.50 11.36 -4.63
CA LEU A 79 -5.36 12.11 -4.11
C LEU A 79 -5.32 12.11 -2.56
N SER A 80 -5.85 11.06 -1.92
CA SER A 80 -5.85 10.89 -0.46
C SER A 80 -4.63 10.09 0.02
N TYR A 81 -4.43 10.04 1.34
CA TYR A 81 -3.44 9.17 1.97
C TYR A 81 -4.14 8.22 2.98
N PRO A 82 -4.14 6.89 2.75
CA PRO A 82 -3.66 6.22 1.54
C PRO A 82 -4.54 6.54 0.31
N PRO A 83 -3.97 6.50 -0.90
CA PRO A 83 -4.74 6.59 -2.14
C PRO A 83 -5.62 5.34 -2.31
N GLN A 84 -6.85 5.57 -2.74
CA GLN A 84 -7.81 4.52 -3.10
C GLN A 84 -7.93 4.50 -4.61
N CYS A 85 -7.65 3.34 -5.20
CA CYS A 85 -7.59 3.13 -6.63
C CYS A 85 -8.72 2.21 -7.09
N VAL A 86 -9.28 2.50 -8.26
CA VAL A 86 -10.30 1.70 -8.93
C VAL A 86 -9.89 1.45 -10.37
N CYS A 87 -10.13 0.22 -10.86
CA CYS A 87 -9.93 -0.11 -12.25
C CYS A 87 -11.15 0.30 -13.08
N THR A 88 -10.95 1.02 -14.18
CA THR A 88 -12.04 1.48 -15.04
C THR A 88 -12.13 0.74 -16.37
N ASP A 89 -11.38 -0.34 -16.52
CA ASP A 89 -11.44 -1.19 -17.70
C ASP A 89 -12.85 -1.77 -17.88
N ILE A 90 -13.24 -1.92 -19.14
CA ILE A 90 -14.49 -2.56 -19.53
C ILE A 90 -14.13 -3.83 -20.29
N ASN A 91 -14.76 -4.92 -19.88
CA ASN A 91 -14.46 -6.24 -20.37
C ASN A 91 -15.76 -7.04 -20.52
N ASP A 92 -15.77 -8.15 -21.26
CA ASP A 92 -16.97 -8.98 -21.46
C ASP A 92 -17.11 -10.13 -20.44
N PHE A 93 -16.17 -10.22 -19.51
CA PHE A 93 -16.18 -11.15 -18.37
C PHE A 93 -15.87 -10.45 -17.04
N CYS A 94 -16.15 -11.15 -15.94
CA CYS A 94 -15.72 -10.80 -14.58
C CYS A 94 -14.54 -11.67 -14.16
N TYR A 95 -13.55 -11.09 -13.48
CA TYR A 95 -12.48 -11.86 -12.84
C TYR A 95 -13.03 -12.74 -11.71
N GLU A 96 -12.28 -13.77 -11.33
CA GLU A 96 -12.59 -14.58 -10.16
C GLU A 96 -12.56 -13.73 -8.88
N PRO A 97 -13.32 -14.09 -7.84
CA PRO A 97 -13.26 -13.44 -6.53
C PRO A 97 -11.85 -13.45 -5.94
N CYS A 98 -11.53 -12.43 -5.16
CA CYS A 98 -10.26 -12.35 -4.46
C CYS A 98 -10.24 -13.33 -3.29
N LYS A 99 -9.13 -14.06 -3.13
CA LYS A 99 -8.93 -14.94 -1.96
C LYS A 99 -8.74 -14.09 -0.73
N SER A 100 -9.48 -14.40 0.35
CA SER A 100 -9.17 -13.84 1.64
C SER A 100 -7.99 -14.59 2.25
N SER A 101 -7.15 -13.91 3.03
CA SER A 101 -5.98 -14.52 3.68
C SER A 101 -6.32 -15.55 4.76
N HIS A 102 -7.60 -15.90 4.94
CA HIS A 102 -8.09 -16.86 5.94
C HIS A 102 -8.55 -18.18 5.31
N ASP A 103 -8.49 -18.30 3.98
CA ASP A 103 -8.99 -19.47 3.25
C ASP A 103 -7.89 -20.49 2.90
N ASP A 104 -6.65 -20.29 3.39
CA ASP A 104 -5.50 -21.15 3.07
C ASP A 104 -5.44 -22.47 3.88
N ASP A 105 -6.42 -22.76 4.74
CA ASP A 105 -6.40 -23.93 5.64
C ASP A 105 -7.28 -25.13 5.19
N SER A 106 -7.85 -25.14 3.97
CA SER A 106 -8.83 -26.19 3.58
C SER A 106 -8.44 -27.17 2.46
N ASP A 107 -7.18 -27.19 2.03
CA ASP A 107 -6.70 -28.23 1.09
C ASP A 107 -5.64 -29.12 1.75
N ASN A 108 -6.09 -30.07 2.59
CA ASN A 108 -5.30 -31.23 3.05
C ASN A 108 -5.88 -32.54 2.50
#